data_AF-A0A9D0Z1A1-F1
#
_entry.id   AF-A0A9D0Z1A1-F1
#
_cell.length_a   1.000
_cell.length_b   1.000
_cell.length_c   1.000
_cell.angle_alpha   90.00
_cell.angle_beta   90.00
_cell.angle_gamma   90.00
#
_symmetry.space_group_name_H-M   'P 1'
#
loop_
_entity.id
_entity.type
_entity.pdbx_description
1 polymer ?
#
loop_
_entity_poly.entity_id
_entity_poly.type
_entity_poly.pdbx_seq_one_letter_code
_entity_poly.pdbx_strand_id
1 'polypeptide(L)'
;MNEILDVFYNDFIKEAATGRIDCNMFYNILFATNILRDGKVEVLTTAKTNYQNVMVPTLEIKNEREWNDLLIKYVEQAIDFYDSKDFEDVDNIPKSIMARLFANMTLEDFKEPERFLKKRIAFLEDDTILSFPNDLGYVSTLDANLRLVVKKERIQEETPYALHFYLENPENPNDVFHFPYVRVGIENDTAYIYAIQRKIENGNTPFVKKVSRQIRKTGEGIDLKQEPDDFSNVKDITDSFLCALTLSLGVLDCLGIRDVSLETFLIERWNAKEIFYDMVNEHTKDDEKRRENSEIHDRIQTNMSDKLIRTMRRMTRHTNRITITAEPFDGTSALHAKIDRDQNAWNNSLLQELYESRAKVTTKQR
;
A
#
# COMPACT_ATOMS: atom_id res chain seq x y z
N MET A 1 -7.42 16.15 -30.16
CA MET A 1 -6.55 15.79 -29.02
C MET A 1 -7.39 14.89 -28.13
N ASN A 2 -6.81 13.88 -27.48
CA ASN A 2 -7.59 12.94 -26.64
C ASN A 2 -8.04 13.71 -25.37
N GLU A 3 -9.31 13.59 -24.98
CA GLU A 3 -9.89 14.31 -23.83
C GLU A 3 -9.06 14.14 -22.54
N ILE A 4 -8.50 12.95 -22.31
CA ILE A 4 -7.67 12.66 -21.14
C ILE A 4 -6.38 13.52 -21.16
N LEU A 5 -5.75 13.64 -22.32
CA LEU A 5 -4.55 14.46 -22.49
C LEU A 5 -4.88 15.95 -22.42
N ASP A 6 -6.02 16.36 -22.97
CA ASP A 6 -6.49 17.74 -22.86
C ASP A 6 -6.67 18.13 -21.39
N VAL A 7 -7.33 17.29 -20.59
CA VAL A 7 -7.47 17.49 -19.14
C VAL A 7 -6.11 17.49 -18.45
N PHE A 8 -5.20 16.57 -18.80
CA PHE A 8 -3.88 16.49 -18.18
C PHE A 8 -3.05 17.76 -18.40
N TYR A 9 -2.84 18.14 -19.66
CA TYR A 9 -1.94 19.24 -20.03
C TYR A 9 -2.54 20.62 -19.81
N ASN A 10 -3.86 20.78 -20.00
CA ASN A 10 -4.48 22.11 -19.93
C ASN A 10 -4.96 22.46 -18.52
N ASP A 11 -5.34 21.47 -17.71
CA ASP A 11 -5.96 21.70 -16.40
C ASP A 11 -5.14 21.07 -15.26
N PHE A 12 -4.97 19.74 -15.27
CA PHE A 12 -4.46 18.97 -14.14
C PHE A 12 -3.08 19.44 -13.68
N ILE A 13 -2.09 19.52 -14.57
CA ILE A 13 -0.71 19.91 -14.16
C ILE A 13 -0.62 21.37 -13.71
N LYS A 14 -1.51 22.24 -14.19
CA LYS A 14 -1.54 23.67 -13.79
C LYS A 14 -2.13 23.83 -12.39
N GLU A 15 -3.15 23.04 -12.08
CA GLU A 15 -3.76 22.99 -10.75
C GLU A 15 -2.87 22.26 -9.73
N ALA A 16 -2.21 21.17 -10.15
CA ALA A 16 -1.22 20.50 -9.32
C ALA A 16 -0.09 21.45 -8.93
N ALA A 17 0.34 22.32 -9.85
CA ALA A 17 1.35 23.33 -9.56
C ALA A 17 0.93 24.37 -8.50
N THR A 18 -0.37 24.43 -8.14
CA THR A 18 -0.88 25.30 -7.07
C THR A 18 -1.33 24.54 -5.82
N GLY A 19 -1.13 23.22 -5.77
CA GLY A 19 -1.45 22.42 -4.58
C GLY A 19 -2.91 21.99 -4.46
N ARG A 20 -3.75 22.20 -5.49
CA ARG A 20 -5.19 21.97 -5.41
C ARG A 20 -5.78 21.62 -6.77
N ILE A 21 -6.19 20.36 -6.91
CA ILE A 21 -6.98 19.85 -8.03
C ILE A 21 -8.47 19.98 -7.71
N ASP A 22 -9.24 20.60 -8.61
CA ASP A 22 -10.70 20.70 -8.49
C ASP A 22 -11.41 19.77 -9.49
N CYS A 23 -12.26 18.90 -8.98
CA CYS A 23 -13.16 18.07 -9.78
C CYS A 23 -14.52 17.90 -9.08
N ASN A 24 -15.09 19.00 -8.55
CA ASN A 24 -16.24 19.06 -7.61
C ASN A 24 -15.87 18.68 -6.17
N MET A 25 -14.83 17.87 -6.02
CA MET A 25 -14.09 17.69 -4.77
C MET A 25 -12.66 18.20 -4.93
N PHE A 26 -12.05 18.60 -3.80
CA PHE A 26 -10.67 19.07 -3.78
C PHE A 26 -9.70 17.95 -3.41
N TYR A 27 -8.67 17.79 -4.24
CA TYR A 27 -7.51 16.96 -3.92
C TYR A 27 -6.30 17.87 -3.74
N ASN A 28 -5.66 17.76 -2.58
CA ASN A 28 -4.44 18.50 -2.30
C ASN A 28 -3.26 17.73 -2.91
N ILE A 29 -2.79 18.17 -4.08
CA ILE A 29 -1.68 17.56 -4.83
C ILE A 29 -0.79 18.70 -5.32
N LEU A 30 0.52 18.60 -5.08
CA LEU A 30 1.49 19.65 -5.32
C LEU A 30 2.76 19.13 -5.99
N PHE A 31 2.90 19.34 -7.30
CA PHE A 31 4.13 19.01 -8.02
C PHE A 31 4.43 19.96 -9.19
N ALA A 32 5.69 20.03 -9.59
CA ALA A 32 6.13 20.68 -10.83
C ALA A 32 6.19 19.68 -11.99
N THR A 33 6.10 20.14 -13.24
CA THR A 33 6.13 19.23 -14.41
C THR A 33 7.17 19.67 -15.43
N ASN A 34 8.03 18.72 -15.79
CA ASN A 34 9.03 18.85 -16.84
C ASN A 34 8.80 17.78 -17.92
N ILE A 35 9.15 18.12 -19.17
CA ILE A 35 9.11 17.19 -20.29
C ILE A 35 10.39 17.24 -21.10
N LEU A 36 10.93 16.08 -21.48
CA LEU A 36 12.09 15.96 -22.34
C LEU A 36 11.65 15.88 -23.81
N ARG A 37 12.01 16.90 -24.61
CA ARG A 37 11.76 16.96 -26.05
C ARG A 37 13.05 17.26 -26.78
N ASP A 38 13.38 16.46 -27.80
CA ASP A 38 14.59 16.61 -28.62
C ASP A 38 15.89 16.78 -27.79
N GLY A 39 15.99 16.06 -26.67
CA GLY A 39 17.13 16.13 -25.75
C GLY A 39 17.20 17.39 -24.88
N LYS A 40 16.14 18.22 -24.86
CA LYS A 40 16.02 19.41 -24.01
C LYS A 40 14.88 19.27 -23.02
N VAL A 41 15.15 19.67 -21.78
CA VAL A 41 14.12 19.74 -20.73
C VAL A 41 13.31 21.03 -20.92
N GLU A 42 12.03 20.89 -21.17
CA GLU A 42 11.04 21.96 -21.19
C GLU A 42 10.25 21.94 -19.87
N VAL A 43 10.19 23.08 -19.19
CA VAL A 43 9.43 23.24 -17.95
C VAL A 43 7.99 23.60 -18.32
N LEU A 44 7.05 22.70 -18.06
CA LEU A 44 5.63 22.94 -18.33
C LEU A 44 4.97 23.71 -17.20
N THR A 45 5.29 23.36 -15.95
CA THR A 45 4.77 24.05 -14.76
C THR A 45 5.84 24.16 -13.67
N THR A 46 5.82 25.26 -12.93
CA THR A 46 6.59 25.43 -11.70
C THR A 46 5.63 25.45 -10.51
N ALA A 47 5.94 24.67 -9.49
CA ALA A 47 5.13 24.63 -8.29
C ALA A 47 5.22 25.98 -7.55
N LYS A 48 4.06 26.56 -7.25
CA LYS A 48 3.95 27.75 -6.42
C LYS A 48 3.70 27.28 -5.00
N THR A 49 4.73 27.34 -4.15
CA THR A 49 4.56 26.96 -2.74
C THR A 49 4.41 28.19 -1.85
N ASN A 50 3.22 28.34 -1.30
CA ASN A 50 2.92 29.11 -0.09
C ASN A 50 2.75 28.19 1.13
N TYR A 51 2.97 26.88 0.96
CA TYR A 51 2.75 25.87 1.98
C TYR A 51 4.07 25.56 2.71
N GLN A 52 4.02 25.40 4.03
CA GLN A 52 5.18 24.99 4.81
C GLN A 52 5.23 23.45 4.94
N ASN A 53 6.43 22.91 5.15
CA ASN A 53 6.67 21.47 5.36
C ASN A 53 6.23 20.53 4.22
N VAL A 54 5.95 21.08 3.03
CA VAL A 54 5.70 20.30 1.82
C VAL A 54 6.99 19.91 1.12
N MET A 55 7.02 18.71 0.55
CA MET A 55 8.09 18.24 -0.30
C MET A 55 7.59 18.24 -1.73
N VAL A 56 8.02 19.18 -2.56
CA VAL A 56 7.48 19.33 -3.91
C VAL A 56 8.27 18.44 -4.89
N PRO A 57 7.72 17.31 -5.38
CA PRO A 57 8.37 16.54 -6.43
C PRO A 57 8.24 17.24 -7.79
N THR A 58 9.05 16.78 -8.74
CA THR A 58 8.92 17.16 -10.15
C THR A 58 8.60 15.93 -10.97
N LEU A 59 7.49 15.95 -11.71
CA LEU A 59 7.15 14.95 -12.70
C LEU A 59 8.08 15.11 -13.91
N GLU A 60 8.93 14.11 -14.14
CA GLU A 60 9.91 14.11 -15.22
C GLU A 60 9.46 13.20 -16.37
N ILE A 61 8.69 13.75 -17.31
CA ILE A 61 8.24 13.01 -18.49
C ILE A 61 9.42 12.89 -19.47
N LYS A 62 9.94 11.68 -19.67
CA LYS A 62 11.14 11.44 -20.48
C LYS A 62 10.80 11.05 -21.91
N ASN A 63 9.64 10.41 -22.10
CA ASN A 63 9.14 10.00 -23.40
C ASN A 63 7.67 10.40 -23.53
N GLU A 64 7.41 11.60 -24.06
CA GLU A 64 6.06 12.17 -24.18
C GLU A 64 5.06 11.23 -24.85
N ARG A 65 5.47 10.55 -25.92
CA ARG A 65 4.58 9.66 -26.66
C ARG A 65 4.17 8.46 -25.81
N GLU A 66 5.13 7.80 -25.19
CA GLU A 66 4.88 6.66 -24.32
C GLU A 66 4.09 7.05 -23.07
N TRP A 67 4.43 8.19 -22.45
CA TRP A 67 3.67 8.77 -21.36
C TRP A 67 2.19 8.97 -21.73
N ASN A 68 1.92 9.60 -22.88
CA ASN A 68 0.57 9.85 -23.34
C ASN A 68 -0.22 8.57 -23.58
N ASP A 69 0.39 7.60 -24.26
CA ASP A 69 -0.24 6.31 -24.56
C ASP A 69 -0.55 5.54 -23.25
N LEU A 70 0.36 5.54 -22.27
CA LEU A 70 0.18 4.90 -20.98
C LEU A 70 -0.87 5.60 -20.10
N LEU A 71 -0.88 6.94 -20.08
CA LEU A 71 -1.83 7.70 -19.27
C LEU A 71 -3.26 7.49 -19.77
N ILE A 72 -3.46 7.53 -21.09
CA ILE A 72 -4.75 7.20 -21.72
C ILE A 72 -5.18 5.79 -21.32
N LYS A 73 -4.30 4.80 -21.56
CA LYS A 73 -4.59 3.40 -21.25
C LYS A 73 -4.98 3.21 -19.78
N TYR A 74 -4.22 3.77 -18.85
CA TYR A 74 -4.51 3.64 -17.42
C TYR A 74 -5.86 4.25 -17.06
N VAL A 75 -6.14 5.47 -17.53
CA VAL A 75 -7.39 6.16 -17.19
C VAL A 75 -8.59 5.41 -17.75
N GLU A 76 -8.55 4.96 -19.01
CA GLU A 76 -9.62 4.15 -19.61
C GLU A 76 -9.82 2.84 -18.84
N GLN A 77 -8.75 2.12 -18.50
CA GLN A 77 -8.85 0.89 -17.71
C GLN A 77 -9.39 1.13 -16.30
N ALA A 78 -9.03 2.24 -15.66
CA ALA A 78 -9.56 2.58 -14.34
C ALA A 78 -11.06 2.88 -14.40
N ILE A 79 -11.54 3.54 -15.46
CA ILE A 79 -12.98 3.77 -15.68
C ILE A 79 -13.72 2.43 -15.78
N ASP A 80 -13.19 1.50 -16.56
CA ASP A 80 -13.80 0.18 -16.76
C ASP A 80 -13.70 -0.72 -15.51
N PHE A 81 -12.60 -0.61 -14.77
CA PHE A 81 -12.33 -1.45 -13.62
C PHE A 81 -13.16 -1.05 -12.40
N TYR A 82 -13.26 0.24 -12.06
CA TYR A 82 -13.92 0.69 -10.83
C TYR A 82 -15.43 0.87 -10.97
N ASP A 83 -16.15 0.84 -9.85
CA ASP A 83 -17.60 0.91 -9.88
C ASP A 83 -18.06 2.36 -10.15
N SER A 84 -19.16 2.56 -10.88
CA SER A 84 -19.66 3.93 -11.19
C SER A 84 -19.89 4.79 -9.95
N LYS A 85 -20.26 4.16 -8.82
CA LYS A 85 -20.44 4.82 -7.51
C LYS A 85 -19.18 5.47 -6.97
N ASP A 86 -18.00 5.03 -7.42
CA ASP A 86 -16.73 5.61 -7.01
C ASP A 86 -16.50 6.99 -7.67
N PHE A 87 -17.36 7.35 -8.64
CA PHE A 87 -17.33 8.57 -9.43
C PHE A 87 -18.62 9.42 -9.34
N GLU A 88 -19.57 9.08 -8.46
CA GLU A 88 -20.87 9.78 -8.40
C GLU A 88 -20.76 11.27 -8.06
N ASP A 89 -19.76 11.66 -7.27
CA ASP A 89 -19.58 13.04 -6.79
C ASP A 89 -18.54 13.85 -7.58
N VAL A 90 -18.08 13.38 -8.75
CA VAL A 90 -17.01 14.07 -9.52
C VAL A 90 -17.50 14.59 -10.88
N ASP A 91 -17.19 15.86 -11.17
CA ASP A 91 -17.57 16.49 -12.44
C ASP A 91 -16.66 16.10 -13.61
N ASN A 92 -15.43 15.67 -13.30
CA ASN A 92 -14.44 15.25 -14.29
C ASN A 92 -13.76 13.95 -13.85
N ILE A 93 -14.25 12.84 -14.40
CA ILE A 93 -13.79 11.49 -14.07
C ILE A 93 -12.30 11.29 -14.38
N PRO A 94 -11.79 11.60 -15.60
CA PRO A 94 -10.35 11.51 -15.88
C PRO A 94 -9.48 12.25 -14.86
N LYS A 95 -9.87 13.48 -14.50
CA LYS A 95 -9.13 14.31 -13.54
C LYS A 95 -9.13 13.71 -12.14
N SER A 96 -10.25 13.16 -11.68
CA SER A 96 -10.32 12.47 -10.38
C SER A 96 -9.47 11.20 -10.36
N ILE A 97 -9.48 10.42 -11.45
CA ILE A 97 -8.64 9.23 -11.60
C ILE A 97 -7.16 9.62 -11.52
N MET A 98 -6.76 10.66 -12.25
CA MET A 98 -5.40 11.19 -12.20
C MET A 98 -5.06 11.68 -10.79
N ALA A 99 -5.93 12.41 -10.10
CA ALA A 99 -5.65 12.86 -8.74
C ALA A 99 -5.30 11.68 -7.80
N ARG A 100 -6.08 10.59 -7.89
CA ARG A 100 -5.87 9.39 -7.06
C ARG A 100 -4.63 8.59 -7.49
N LEU A 101 -4.34 8.53 -8.78
CA LEU A 101 -3.13 7.93 -9.33
C LEU A 101 -1.88 8.64 -8.76
N PHE A 102 -1.83 9.95 -8.88
CA PHE A 102 -0.69 10.77 -8.44
C PHE A 102 -0.55 10.81 -6.91
N ALA A 103 -1.67 10.74 -6.17
CA ALA A 103 -1.65 10.57 -4.72
C ALA A 103 -0.92 9.30 -4.26
N ASN A 104 -0.74 8.30 -5.14
CA ASN A 104 -0.07 7.04 -4.84
C ASN A 104 1.36 6.94 -5.38
N MET A 105 1.96 8.07 -5.80
CA MET A 105 3.34 8.12 -6.27
C MET A 105 4.33 8.29 -5.11
N THR A 106 5.44 7.56 -5.20
CA THR A 106 6.67 7.80 -4.43
C THR A 106 7.52 8.88 -5.10
N LEU A 107 8.59 9.32 -4.44
CA LEU A 107 9.58 10.23 -5.03
C LEU A 107 10.23 9.67 -6.31
N GLU A 108 10.40 8.36 -6.39
CA GLU A 108 10.99 7.69 -7.55
C GLU A 108 10.01 7.60 -8.71
N ASP A 109 8.73 7.36 -8.41
CA ASP A 109 7.69 7.32 -9.44
C ASP A 109 7.60 8.67 -10.18
N PHE A 110 7.85 9.81 -9.51
CA PHE A 110 7.91 11.12 -10.17
C PHE A 110 9.09 11.28 -11.14
N LYS A 111 10.20 10.58 -10.88
CA LYS A 111 11.39 10.56 -11.74
C LYS A 111 11.30 9.51 -12.86
N GLU A 112 10.49 8.47 -12.69
CA GLU A 112 10.26 7.39 -13.66
C GLU A 112 8.74 7.16 -13.89
N PRO A 113 8.01 8.18 -14.35
CA PRO A 113 6.54 8.15 -14.35
C PRO A 113 5.95 7.15 -15.35
N GLU A 114 6.63 6.85 -16.46
CA GLU A 114 6.23 5.82 -17.41
C GLU A 114 6.33 4.41 -16.78
N ARG A 115 7.35 4.15 -15.96
CA ARG A 115 7.48 2.88 -15.21
C ARG A 115 6.36 2.75 -14.18
N PHE A 116 6.04 3.84 -13.49
CA PHE A 116 4.93 3.87 -12.56
C PHE A 116 3.60 3.54 -13.25
N LEU A 117 3.28 4.19 -14.38
CA LEU A 117 2.04 3.90 -15.12
C LEU A 117 1.95 2.43 -15.57
N LYS A 118 3.04 1.85 -16.10
CA LYS A 118 3.09 0.43 -16.46
C LYS A 118 2.75 -0.47 -15.27
N LYS A 119 3.35 -0.20 -14.12
CA LYS A 119 3.07 -0.91 -12.84
C LYS A 119 1.60 -0.79 -12.45
N ARG A 120 1.02 0.42 -12.53
CA ARG A 120 -0.40 0.65 -12.19
C ARG A 120 -1.38 -0.01 -13.15
N ILE A 121 -1.05 -0.06 -14.44
CA ILE A 121 -1.80 -0.81 -15.45
C ILE A 121 -1.74 -2.31 -15.14
N ALA A 122 -0.53 -2.84 -14.88
CA ALA A 122 -0.36 -4.25 -14.54
C ALA A 122 -1.19 -4.65 -13.31
N PHE A 123 -1.30 -3.77 -12.30
CA PHE A 123 -2.14 -4.05 -11.13
C PHE A 123 -3.62 -4.22 -11.47
N LEU A 124 -4.15 -3.49 -12.46
CA LEU A 124 -5.54 -3.59 -12.89
C LEU A 124 -5.77 -4.81 -13.79
N GLU A 125 -4.74 -5.24 -14.50
CA GLU A 125 -4.76 -6.39 -15.42
C GLU A 125 -4.51 -7.72 -14.70
N ASP A 126 -3.86 -7.73 -13.54
CA ASP A 126 -3.53 -8.94 -12.79
C ASP A 126 -4.77 -9.59 -12.12
N ASP A 127 -5.01 -10.85 -12.43
CA ASP A 127 -6.03 -11.69 -11.82
C ASP A 127 -5.45 -12.85 -10.99
N THR A 128 -4.12 -12.89 -10.82
CA THR A 128 -3.38 -14.03 -10.24
C THR A 128 -3.95 -14.45 -8.89
N ILE A 129 -4.19 -13.48 -8.00
CA ILE A 129 -4.72 -13.72 -6.64
C ILE A 129 -6.22 -14.05 -6.61
N LEU A 130 -6.99 -13.66 -7.63
CA LEU A 130 -8.47 -13.80 -7.62
C LEU A 130 -8.92 -15.26 -7.67
N SER A 131 -8.09 -16.12 -8.25
CA SER A 131 -8.34 -17.56 -8.35
C SER A 131 -7.97 -18.33 -7.08
N PHE A 132 -7.32 -17.70 -6.10
CA PHE A 132 -6.85 -18.38 -4.89
C PHE A 132 -8.04 -18.88 -4.06
N PRO A 133 -8.02 -20.12 -3.54
CA PRO A 133 -9.16 -20.64 -2.83
C PRO A 133 -9.45 -19.87 -1.54
N ASN A 134 -10.73 -19.69 -1.25
CA ASN A 134 -11.18 -19.02 -0.02
C ASN A 134 -10.88 -19.87 1.23
N ASP A 135 -11.07 -21.19 1.15
CA ASP A 135 -10.80 -22.10 2.28
C ASP A 135 -9.31 -22.43 2.37
N LEU A 136 -8.66 -21.95 3.44
CA LEU A 136 -7.24 -22.21 3.70
C LEU A 136 -7.01 -23.37 4.68
N GLY A 137 -8.08 -24.02 5.13
CA GLY A 137 -8.04 -25.14 6.06
C GLY A 137 -8.11 -24.72 7.53
N TYR A 138 -7.77 -25.67 8.40
CA TYR A 138 -7.87 -25.52 9.85
C TYR A 138 -6.51 -25.19 10.46
N VAL A 139 -6.47 -24.17 11.32
CA VAL A 139 -5.28 -23.72 12.05
C VAL A 139 -5.35 -24.25 13.48
N SER A 140 -4.54 -25.27 13.77
CA SER A 140 -4.56 -26.03 15.02
C SER A 140 -4.16 -25.20 16.22
N THR A 141 -3.18 -24.30 16.06
CA THR A 141 -2.72 -23.40 17.13
C THR A 141 -3.79 -22.40 17.57
N LEU A 142 -4.74 -22.08 16.69
CA LEU A 142 -5.84 -21.15 16.95
C LEU A 142 -7.20 -21.84 17.15
N ASP A 143 -7.28 -23.13 16.82
CA ASP A 143 -8.49 -23.95 16.89
C ASP A 143 -9.65 -23.32 16.10
N ALA A 144 -9.38 -23.02 14.82
CA ALA A 144 -10.29 -22.31 13.94
C ALA A 144 -10.07 -22.63 12.46
N ASN A 145 -11.11 -22.44 11.64
CA ASN A 145 -11.01 -22.51 10.19
C ASN A 145 -10.54 -21.17 9.64
N LEU A 146 -9.52 -21.17 8.81
CA LEU A 146 -8.97 -19.97 8.19
C LEU A 146 -9.55 -19.77 6.79
N ARG A 147 -9.96 -18.53 6.52
CA ARG A 147 -10.54 -18.10 5.26
C ARG A 147 -9.77 -16.93 4.68
N LEU A 148 -9.71 -16.86 3.35
CA LEU A 148 -9.25 -15.73 2.58
C LEU A 148 -10.39 -15.17 1.73
N VAL A 149 -10.54 -13.86 1.75
CA VAL A 149 -11.32 -13.13 0.76
C VAL A 149 -10.42 -12.10 0.10
N VAL A 150 -10.28 -12.20 -1.22
CA VAL A 150 -9.69 -11.12 -2.01
C VAL A 150 -10.76 -10.08 -2.28
N LYS A 151 -10.55 -8.87 -1.79
CA LYS A 151 -11.49 -7.75 -1.91
C LYS A 151 -11.04 -6.83 -3.04
N LYS A 152 -11.92 -6.58 -4.00
CA LYS A 152 -11.81 -5.43 -4.91
C LYS A 152 -11.96 -4.16 -4.06
N GLU A 153 -10.92 -3.35 -4.05
CA GLU A 153 -10.89 -2.07 -3.35
C GLU A 153 -11.45 -0.95 -4.25
N ARG A 154 -11.78 0.18 -3.63
CA ARG A 154 -12.24 1.36 -4.36
C ARG A 154 -11.03 2.17 -4.84
N ILE A 155 -11.24 3.03 -5.82
CA ILE A 155 -10.17 3.87 -6.40
C ILE A 155 -9.52 4.85 -5.39
N GLN A 156 -10.12 5.08 -4.22
CA GLN A 156 -9.55 5.82 -3.08
C GLN A 156 -8.31 5.14 -2.50
N GLU A 157 -8.19 3.83 -2.68
CA GLU A 157 -7.23 2.99 -1.99
C GLU A 157 -5.93 2.86 -2.80
N GLU A 158 -4.84 2.45 -2.14
CA GLU A 158 -3.52 2.40 -2.79
C GLU A 158 -3.45 1.35 -3.90
N THR A 159 -4.18 0.25 -3.80
CA THR A 159 -4.13 -0.89 -4.73
C THR A 159 -5.55 -1.34 -5.11
N PRO A 160 -5.73 -1.99 -6.28
CA PRO A 160 -7.05 -2.46 -6.72
C PRO A 160 -7.60 -3.63 -5.88
N TYR A 161 -6.73 -4.36 -5.19
CA TYR A 161 -7.10 -5.50 -4.36
C TYR A 161 -6.49 -5.43 -2.96
N ALA A 162 -7.19 -6.07 -2.01
CA ALA A 162 -6.69 -6.36 -0.68
C ALA A 162 -6.95 -7.83 -0.29
N LEU A 163 -5.97 -8.44 0.37
CA LEU A 163 -6.12 -9.75 0.98
C LEU A 163 -6.71 -9.58 2.38
N HIS A 164 -7.86 -10.20 2.64
CA HIS A 164 -8.50 -10.20 3.95
C HIS A 164 -8.67 -11.62 4.46
N PHE A 165 -7.97 -11.91 5.56
CA PHE A 165 -8.05 -13.19 6.24
C PHE A 165 -8.96 -13.11 7.46
N TYR A 166 -9.67 -14.19 7.74
CA TYR A 166 -10.45 -14.30 8.97
C TYR A 166 -10.53 -15.75 9.46
N LEU A 167 -10.75 -15.90 10.76
CA LEU A 167 -10.89 -17.20 11.43
C LEU A 167 -12.34 -17.39 11.84
N GLU A 168 -12.95 -18.49 11.39
CA GLU A 168 -14.28 -18.92 11.79
C GLU A 168 -14.18 -19.93 12.93
N ASN A 169 -14.94 -19.69 14.01
CA ASN A 169 -15.10 -20.68 15.05
C ASN A 169 -15.81 -21.93 14.49
N PRO A 170 -15.23 -23.14 14.58
CA PRO A 170 -15.82 -24.36 14.05
C PRO A 170 -17.18 -24.70 14.69
N GLU A 171 -17.39 -24.30 15.95
CA GLU A 171 -18.62 -24.57 16.70
C GLU A 171 -19.72 -23.52 16.45
N ASN A 172 -19.33 -22.30 16.05
CA ASN A 172 -20.25 -21.21 15.75
C ASN A 172 -19.69 -20.31 14.63
N PRO A 173 -19.99 -20.60 13.35
CA PRO A 173 -19.41 -19.88 12.21
C PRO A 173 -19.68 -18.37 12.17
N ASN A 174 -20.64 -17.86 12.94
CA ASN A 174 -20.91 -16.42 13.06
C ASN A 174 -19.94 -15.70 14.03
N ASP A 175 -19.17 -16.45 14.82
CA ASP A 175 -18.16 -15.91 15.72
C ASP A 175 -16.79 -15.91 15.01
N VAL A 176 -16.37 -14.72 14.56
CA VAL A 176 -15.25 -14.55 13.63
C VAL A 176 -14.19 -13.61 14.21
N PHE A 177 -12.92 -13.95 13.98
CA PHE A 177 -11.80 -13.05 14.18
C PHE A 177 -11.25 -12.58 12.83
N HIS A 178 -11.30 -11.28 12.57
CA HIS A 178 -10.75 -10.64 11.38
C HIS A 178 -9.29 -10.23 11.60
N PHE A 179 -8.44 -10.61 10.65
CA PHE A 179 -7.11 -10.05 10.52
C PHE A 179 -7.16 -8.70 9.79
N PRO A 180 -6.14 -7.85 9.96
CA PRO A 180 -5.93 -6.68 9.12
C PRO A 180 -5.89 -7.03 7.62
N TYR A 181 -6.33 -6.09 6.80
CA TYR A 181 -6.28 -6.17 5.35
C TYR A 181 -4.87 -5.86 4.89
N VAL A 182 -4.37 -6.61 3.91
CA VAL A 182 -3.09 -6.36 3.24
C VAL A 182 -3.37 -5.89 1.82
N ARG A 183 -3.07 -4.61 1.54
CA ARG A 183 -3.27 -4.00 0.22
C ARG A 183 -2.12 -4.35 -0.69
N VAL A 184 -2.43 -5.02 -1.80
CA VAL A 184 -1.45 -5.62 -2.71
C VAL A 184 -1.78 -5.30 -4.17
N GLY A 185 -0.75 -4.96 -4.94
CA GLY A 185 -0.76 -4.96 -6.40
C GLY A 185 0.32 -5.91 -6.91
N ILE A 186 0.12 -6.54 -8.06
CA ILE A 186 1.07 -7.50 -8.63
C ILE A 186 1.48 -7.01 -10.02
N GLU A 187 2.79 -6.96 -10.26
CA GLU A 187 3.37 -6.73 -11.59
C GLU A 187 4.40 -7.82 -11.85
N ASN A 188 4.15 -8.66 -12.86
CA ASN A 188 4.94 -9.84 -13.16
C ASN A 188 5.09 -10.74 -11.90
N ASP A 189 6.32 -11.08 -11.52
CA ASP A 189 6.61 -11.95 -10.36
C ASP A 189 6.85 -11.16 -9.04
N THR A 190 6.46 -9.88 -9.01
CA THR A 190 6.64 -8.99 -7.84
C THR A 190 5.29 -8.58 -7.22
N ALA A 191 5.15 -8.77 -5.91
CA ALA A 191 4.05 -8.22 -5.13
C ALA A 191 4.43 -6.89 -4.48
N TYR A 192 3.59 -5.88 -4.63
CA TYR A 192 3.73 -4.55 -4.04
C TYR A 192 2.73 -4.38 -2.91
N ILE A 193 3.23 -4.38 -1.67
CA ILE A 193 2.42 -4.19 -0.46
C ILE A 193 2.49 -2.72 -0.04
N TYR A 194 1.36 -2.03 -0.14
CA TYR A 194 1.27 -0.60 0.22
C TYR A 194 0.86 -0.38 1.67
N ALA A 195 0.08 -1.30 2.25
CA ALA A 195 -0.43 -1.10 3.59
C ALA A 195 -0.92 -2.41 4.24
N ILE A 196 -0.82 -2.44 5.57
CA ILE A 196 -1.54 -3.39 6.42
C ILE A 196 -2.43 -2.58 7.36
N GLN A 197 -3.75 -2.75 7.28
CA GLN A 197 -4.70 -1.88 8.00
C GLN A 197 -5.90 -2.64 8.54
N ARG A 198 -6.36 -2.26 9.73
CA ARG A 198 -7.58 -2.80 10.32
C ARG A 198 -8.80 -2.05 9.75
N LYS A 199 -9.62 -2.73 8.96
CA LYS A 199 -10.92 -2.20 8.47
C LYS A 199 -12.13 -2.73 9.23
N ILE A 200 -12.01 -3.92 9.83
CA ILE A 200 -13.08 -4.55 10.61
C ILE A 200 -12.62 -4.66 12.07
N GLU A 201 -13.44 -4.14 12.97
CA GLU A 201 -13.26 -4.34 14.41
C GLU A 201 -13.73 -5.74 14.80
N ASN A 202 -12.93 -6.40 15.64
CA ASN A 202 -13.31 -7.69 16.18
C ASN A 202 -14.26 -7.49 17.36
N GLY A 203 -15.31 -8.31 17.43
CA GLY A 203 -16.26 -8.31 18.53
C GLY A 203 -15.65 -8.76 19.86
N ASN A 204 -16.43 -8.73 20.93
CA ASN A 204 -15.97 -9.03 22.29
C ASN A 204 -16.35 -10.45 22.77
N THR A 205 -16.19 -11.47 21.91
CA THR A 205 -16.60 -12.86 22.20
C THR A 205 -15.49 -13.66 22.90
N PRO A 206 -15.82 -14.78 23.58
CA PRO A 206 -14.81 -15.68 24.14
C PRO A 206 -13.82 -16.22 23.10
N PHE A 207 -14.31 -16.54 21.89
CA PHE A 207 -13.47 -16.99 20.78
C PHE A 207 -12.47 -15.93 20.35
N VAL A 208 -12.92 -14.70 20.06
CA VAL A 208 -12.04 -13.59 19.70
C VAL A 208 -10.99 -13.32 20.77
N LYS A 209 -11.37 -13.40 22.06
CA LYS A 209 -10.42 -13.26 23.18
C LYS A 209 -9.39 -14.38 23.22
N LYS A 210 -9.80 -15.63 22.97
CA LYS A 210 -8.90 -16.80 22.89
C LYS A 210 -7.89 -16.60 21.77
N VAL A 211 -8.35 -16.30 20.56
CA VAL A 211 -7.49 -16.04 19.38
C VAL A 211 -6.53 -14.87 19.65
N SER A 212 -7.04 -13.74 20.17
CA SER A 212 -6.21 -12.56 20.48
C SER A 212 -5.09 -12.88 21.47
N ARG A 213 -5.34 -13.76 22.46
CA ARG A 213 -4.31 -14.18 23.43
C ARG A 213 -3.23 -15.04 22.79
N GLN A 214 -3.59 -15.89 21.83
CA GLN A 214 -2.62 -16.73 21.11
C GLN A 214 -1.79 -15.90 20.14
N ILE A 215 -2.39 -14.96 19.40
CA ILE A 215 -1.67 -14.08 18.46
C ILE A 215 -0.59 -13.23 19.17
N ARG A 216 -0.81 -12.83 20.44
CA ARG A 216 0.20 -12.13 21.24
C ARG A 216 1.47 -12.94 21.54
N LYS A 217 1.46 -14.25 21.26
CA LYS A 217 2.62 -15.13 21.39
C LYS A 217 3.49 -15.18 20.14
N THR A 218 3.18 -14.39 19.12
CA THR A 218 4.10 -14.19 17.98
C THR A 218 5.44 -13.58 18.43
N GLY A 219 5.53 -13.02 19.64
CA GLY A 219 6.78 -12.64 20.28
C GLY A 219 7.77 -13.78 20.58
N GLU A 220 7.27 -15.02 20.73
CA GLU A 220 8.07 -16.18 21.14
C GLU A 220 9.14 -16.54 20.09
N GLY A 221 10.32 -16.93 20.56
CA GLY A 221 11.48 -17.27 19.72
C GLY A 221 12.48 -16.14 19.49
N ILE A 222 12.19 -14.92 19.97
CA ILE A 222 13.08 -13.75 19.85
C ILE A 222 13.19 -13.02 21.19
N ASP A 223 14.40 -12.64 21.60
CA ASP A 223 14.60 -11.80 22.78
C ASP A 223 14.32 -10.32 22.47
N LEU A 224 13.08 -9.92 22.69
CA LEU A 224 12.61 -8.55 22.49
C LEU A 224 13.14 -7.55 23.52
N LYS A 225 13.69 -8.00 24.66
CA LYS A 225 14.10 -7.10 25.75
C LYS A 225 15.41 -6.38 25.46
N GLN A 226 16.22 -6.93 24.57
CA GLN A 226 17.53 -6.37 24.19
C GLN A 226 17.46 -5.53 22.91
N GLU A 227 16.27 -5.37 22.32
CA GLU A 227 16.08 -4.60 21.09
C GLU A 227 16.23 -3.09 21.37
N PRO A 228 17.01 -2.36 20.55
CA PRO A 228 17.26 -0.94 20.75
C PRO A 228 15.98 -0.12 20.68
N ASP A 229 15.98 1.07 21.27
CA ASP A 229 14.88 2.04 21.15
C ASP A 229 15.11 2.98 19.95
N ASP A 230 15.39 2.41 18.77
CA ASP A 230 15.62 3.16 17.53
C ASP A 230 14.85 2.55 16.35
N PHE A 231 15.04 3.11 15.15
CA PHE A 231 14.37 2.69 13.92
C PHE A 231 14.68 1.25 13.49
N SER A 232 15.78 0.65 13.96
CA SER A 232 16.18 -0.72 13.61
C SER A 232 15.42 -1.79 14.39
N ASN A 233 14.70 -1.41 15.44
CA ASN A 233 14.05 -2.35 16.35
C ASN A 233 12.93 -3.16 15.68
N VAL A 234 12.67 -4.36 16.21
CA VAL A 234 11.56 -5.23 15.76
C VAL A 234 10.48 -5.44 16.83
N LYS A 235 10.44 -4.62 17.88
CA LYS A 235 9.53 -4.81 19.04
C LYS A 235 8.21 -4.05 18.91
N ASP A 236 8.22 -2.90 18.24
CA ASP A 236 7.06 -2.01 18.16
C ASP A 236 6.16 -2.36 16.96
N ILE A 237 5.63 -3.58 16.94
CA ILE A 237 4.71 -4.04 15.89
C ILE A 237 3.34 -4.38 16.47
N THR A 238 2.34 -4.52 15.60
CA THR A 238 1.05 -5.11 15.99
C THR A 238 1.06 -6.58 15.61
N ASP A 239 0.90 -7.49 16.58
CA ASP A 239 1.00 -8.94 16.35
C ASP A 239 0.07 -9.44 15.23
N SER A 240 -1.17 -8.92 15.16
CA SER A 240 -2.10 -9.29 14.09
C SER A 240 -1.67 -8.79 12.71
N PHE A 241 -0.85 -7.74 12.63
CA PHE A 241 -0.26 -7.27 11.36
C PHE A 241 0.82 -8.25 10.90
N LEU A 242 1.64 -8.76 11.83
CA LEU A 242 2.61 -9.81 11.53
C LEU A 242 1.91 -11.08 11.04
N CYS A 243 0.84 -11.52 11.71
CA CYS A 243 0.03 -12.65 11.23
C CYS A 243 -0.56 -12.41 9.83
N ALA A 244 -1.13 -11.24 9.57
CA ALA A 244 -1.68 -10.90 8.26
C ALA A 244 -0.60 -10.88 7.17
N LEU A 245 0.57 -10.31 7.45
CA LEU A 245 1.71 -10.36 6.53
C LEU A 245 2.16 -11.80 6.29
N THR A 246 2.26 -12.62 7.33
CA THR A 246 2.65 -14.04 7.24
C THR A 246 1.73 -14.81 6.31
N LEU A 247 0.43 -14.65 6.49
CA LEU A 247 -0.59 -15.27 5.66
C LEU A 247 -0.48 -14.81 4.20
N SER A 248 -0.36 -13.49 3.97
CA SER A 248 -0.18 -12.94 2.63
C SER A 248 1.07 -13.48 1.93
N LEU A 249 2.21 -13.55 2.62
CA LEU A 249 3.45 -14.10 2.06
C LEU A 249 3.33 -15.59 1.74
N GLY A 250 2.59 -16.36 2.56
CA GLY A 250 2.27 -17.76 2.27
C GLY A 250 1.42 -17.93 1.01
N VAL A 251 0.40 -17.07 0.83
CA VAL A 251 -0.43 -17.03 -0.39
C VAL A 251 0.41 -16.68 -1.63
N LEU A 252 1.23 -15.63 -1.54
CA LEU A 252 2.10 -15.18 -2.64
C LEU A 252 3.11 -16.26 -3.03
N ASP A 253 3.74 -16.91 -2.05
CA ASP A 253 4.65 -18.02 -2.33
C ASP A 253 3.93 -19.19 -3.02
N CYS A 254 2.71 -19.54 -2.58
CA CYS A 254 1.92 -20.58 -3.26
C CYS A 254 1.65 -20.25 -4.73
N LEU A 255 1.46 -18.96 -5.04
CA LEU A 255 1.26 -18.46 -6.41
C LEU A 255 2.55 -18.34 -7.22
N GLY A 256 3.72 -18.52 -6.60
CA GLY A 256 5.01 -18.38 -7.28
C GLY A 256 5.59 -16.97 -7.27
N ILE A 257 4.93 -16.02 -6.62
CA ILE A 257 5.36 -14.64 -6.49
C ILE A 257 6.35 -14.57 -5.32
N ARG A 258 7.60 -14.22 -5.61
CA ARG A 258 8.71 -14.33 -4.64
C ARG A 258 9.41 -13.03 -4.35
N ASP A 259 9.26 -12.04 -5.21
CA ASP A 259 9.78 -10.70 -4.98
C ASP A 259 8.67 -9.86 -4.34
N VAL A 260 9.01 -9.13 -3.29
CA VAL A 260 8.07 -8.35 -2.49
C VAL A 260 8.64 -6.94 -2.27
N SER A 261 7.90 -5.92 -2.71
CA SER A 261 8.19 -4.51 -2.45
C SER A 261 7.20 -3.95 -1.43
N LEU A 262 7.71 -3.30 -0.38
CA LEU A 262 6.91 -2.58 0.61
C LEU A 262 7.01 -1.09 0.35
N GLU A 263 5.93 -0.50 -0.15
CA GLU A 263 5.85 0.92 -0.50
C GLU A 263 5.53 1.76 0.73
N THR A 264 6.55 2.39 1.31
CA THR A 264 6.47 2.95 2.66
C THR A 264 6.19 4.45 2.72
N PHE A 265 6.40 5.19 1.62
CA PHE A 265 6.24 6.65 1.64
C PHE A 265 5.65 7.21 0.35
N LEU A 266 4.45 7.78 0.44
CA LEU A 266 3.72 8.39 -0.68
C LEU A 266 3.73 9.91 -0.51
N ILE A 267 4.50 10.60 -1.35
CA ILE A 267 4.84 12.02 -1.14
C ILE A 267 3.62 12.94 -1.24
N GLU A 268 2.71 12.66 -2.16
CA GLU A 268 1.52 13.48 -2.33
C GLU A 268 0.51 13.29 -1.20
N ARG A 269 0.50 12.12 -0.52
CA ARG A 269 -0.33 11.95 0.69
C ARG A 269 0.21 12.75 1.88
N TRP A 270 1.53 12.83 1.99
CA TRP A 270 2.18 13.71 2.96
C TRP A 270 1.83 15.17 2.67
N ASN A 271 2.09 15.62 1.44
CA ASN A 271 1.82 16.99 1.00
C ASN A 271 0.35 17.35 1.20
N ALA A 272 -0.58 16.44 0.88
CA ALA A 272 -2.00 16.68 1.02
C ALA A 272 -2.40 17.08 2.44
N LYS A 273 -1.75 16.47 3.45
CA LYS A 273 -2.04 16.72 4.85
C LYS A 273 -1.42 18.02 5.36
N GLU A 274 -0.18 18.32 4.96
CA GLU A 274 0.46 19.60 5.28
C GLU A 274 -0.30 20.76 4.64
N ILE A 275 -0.66 20.66 3.35
CA ILE A 275 -1.50 21.65 2.65
C ILE A 275 -2.82 21.86 3.39
N PHE A 276 -3.46 20.78 3.86
CA PHE A 276 -4.70 20.90 4.64
C PHE A 276 -4.48 21.69 5.94
N TYR A 277 -3.39 21.44 6.67
CA TYR A 277 -3.08 22.19 7.89
C TYR A 277 -2.77 23.65 7.63
N ASP A 278 -2.08 23.96 6.54
CA ASP A 278 -1.83 25.34 6.11
C ASP A 278 -3.15 26.06 5.81
N MET A 279 -4.03 25.43 5.04
CA MET A 279 -5.35 25.98 4.73
C MET A 279 -6.16 26.23 5.99
N VAL A 280 -6.18 25.30 6.95
CA VAL A 280 -6.87 25.51 8.24
C VAL A 280 -6.21 26.64 9.03
N ASN A 281 -4.88 26.70 9.06
CA ASN A 281 -4.15 27.74 9.77
C ASN A 281 -4.34 29.14 9.18
N GLU A 282 -4.43 29.28 7.86
CA GLU A 282 -4.74 30.57 7.23
C GLU A 282 -6.07 31.15 7.74
N HIS A 283 -7.03 30.27 8.08
CA HIS A 283 -8.31 30.67 8.65
C HIS A 283 -8.22 30.96 10.15
N THR A 284 -7.47 30.17 10.93
CA THR A 284 -7.41 30.31 12.40
C THR A 284 -6.32 31.25 12.90
N LYS A 285 -5.26 31.47 12.11
CA LYS A 285 -4.02 32.20 12.43
C LYS A 285 -3.38 31.73 13.74
N ASP A 286 -3.26 30.42 13.89
CA ASP A 286 -2.80 29.72 15.10
C ASP A 286 -1.58 28.85 14.78
N ASP A 287 -0.41 29.51 14.75
CA ASP A 287 0.86 28.88 14.35
C ASP A 287 1.30 27.76 15.31
N GLU A 288 0.93 27.86 16.60
CA GLU A 288 1.23 26.83 17.59
C GLU A 288 0.46 25.55 17.28
N LYS A 289 -0.85 25.66 17.08
CA LYS A 289 -1.70 24.52 16.69
C LYS A 289 -1.29 23.92 15.34
N ARG A 290 -0.85 24.75 14.39
CA ARG A 290 -0.31 24.28 13.11
C ARG A 290 0.95 23.44 13.31
N ARG A 291 1.89 23.90 14.14
CA ARG A 291 3.09 23.14 14.48
C ARG A 291 2.74 21.83 15.19
N GLU A 292 1.84 21.85 16.16
CA GLU A 292 1.37 20.63 16.84
C GLU A 292 0.75 19.63 15.86
N ASN A 293 -0.06 20.10 14.92
CA ASN A 293 -0.66 19.26 13.88
C ASN A 293 0.40 18.61 12.97
N SER A 294 1.41 19.37 12.56
CA SER A 294 2.54 18.89 11.73
C SER A 294 3.36 17.84 12.50
N GLU A 295 3.70 18.10 13.77
CA GLU A 295 4.39 17.12 14.63
C GLU A 295 3.57 15.83 14.85
N ILE A 296 2.25 15.95 15.00
CA ILE A 296 1.34 14.80 15.08
C ILE A 296 1.34 14.02 13.77
N HIS A 297 1.32 14.70 12.63
CA HIS A 297 1.32 14.08 11.32
C HIS A 297 2.63 13.35 11.03
N ASP A 298 3.78 13.98 11.28
CA ASP A 298 5.10 13.35 11.23
C ASP A 298 5.12 12.06 12.04
N ARG A 299 4.60 12.11 13.28
CA ARG A 299 4.52 10.95 14.17
C ARG A 299 3.60 9.87 13.61
N ILE A 300 2.44 10.22 13.06
CA ILE A 300 1.50 9.24 12.49
C ILE A 300 2.11 8.57 11.26
N GLN A 301 2.65 9.35 10.33
CA GLN A 301 3.23 8.82 9.10
C GLN A 301 4.44 7.94 9.40
N THR A 302 5.37 8.43 10.22
CA THR A 302 6.53 7.65 10.68
C THR A 302 6.06 6.35 11.32
N ASN A 303 5.07 6.40 12.23
CA ASN A 303 4.55 5.17 12.82
C ASN A 303 3.92 4.21 11.79
N MET A 304 3.25 4.70 10.75
CA MET A 304 2.66 3.83 9.73
C MET A 304 3.74 3.15 8.89
N SER A 305 4.68 3.94 8.36
CA SER A 305 5.80 3.47 7.54
C SER A 305 6.73 2.57 8.33
N ASP A 306 7.16 3.01 9.51
CA ASP A 306 8.01 2.26 10.42
C ASP A 306 7.35 0.94 10.82
N LYS A 307 6.07 0.94 11.21
CA LYS A 307 5.41 -0.31 11.61
C LYS A 307 5.39 -1.33 10.49
N LEU A 308 5.17 -0.90 9.24
CA LEU A 308 5.20 -1.81 8.10
C LEU A 308 6.60 -2.40 7.91
N ILE A 309 7.64 -1.55 7.93
CA ILE A 309 9.06 -1.96 7.83
C ILE A 309 9.44 -2.89 8.99
N ARG A 310 9.16 -2.50 10.22
CA ARG A 310 9.44 -3.29 11.43
C ARG A 310 8.68 -4.61 11.42
N THR A 311 7.47 -4.67 10.87
CA THR A 311 6.72 -5.93 10.71
C THR A 311 7.44 -6.87 9.74
N MET A 312 7.98 -6.37 8.62
CA MET A 312 8.79 -7.19 7.71
C MET A 312 10.14 -7.60 8.32
N ARG A 313 10.84 -6.68 8.99
CA ARG A 313 12.07 -7.02 9.73
C ARG A 313 11.80 -8.04 10.84
N ARG A 314 10.66 -7.94 11.52
CA ARG A 314 10.24 -8.92 12.52
C ARG A 314 10.04 -10.30 11.90
N MET A 315 9.50 -10.37 10.68
CA MET A 315 9.35 -11.63 9.93
C MET A 315 10.70 -12.34 9.73
N THR A 316 11.73 -11.62 9.28
CA THR A 316 13.05 -12.22 9.01
C THR A 316 13.77 -12.72 10.25
N ARG A 317 13.33 -12.29 11.45
CA ARG A 317 13.82 -12.80 12.74
C ARG A 317 13.12 -14.10 13.14
N HIS A 318 11.95 -14.38 12.57
CA HIS A 318 11.20 -15.61 12.82
C HIS A 318 11.52 -16.73 11.83
N THR A 319 11.93 -16.37 10.62
CA THR A 319 12.26 -17.33 9.56
C THR A 319 13.39 -16.84 8.66
N ASN A 320 14.19 -17.78 8.16
CA ASN A 320 15.17 -17.53 7.11
C ASN A 320 14.59 -17.68 5.68
N ARG A 321 13.30 -17.97 5.56
CA ARG A 321 12.57 -18.05 4.30
C ARG A 321 12.37 -16.68 3.65
N ILE A 322 12.42 -15.61 4.42
CA ILE A 322 12.28 -14.24 3.95
C ILE A 322 13.60 -13.51 4.17
N THR A 323 14.15 -12.94 3.10
CA THR A 323 15.39 -12.15 3.15
C THR A 323 15.10 -10.75 2.64
N ILE A 324 15.48 -9.72 3.41
CA ILE A 324 15.46 -8.33 2.94
C ILE A 324 16.66 -8.12 2.03
N THR A 325 16.42 -7.67 0.80
CA THR A 325 17.44 -7.47 -0.24
C THR A 325 17.82 -5.99 -0.40
N ALA A 326 16.94 -5.07 -0.02
CA ALA A 326 17.24 -3.64 0.05
C ALA A 326 16.36 -2.97 1.11
N GLU A 327 16.95 -2.09 1.91
CA GLU A 327 16.24 -1.26 2.88
C GLU A 327 15.76 0.04 2.22
N PRO A 328 14.71 0.70 2.74
CA PRO A 328 14.33 2.02 2.27
C PRO A 328 15.51 3.00 2.38
N PHE A 329 15.64 3.86 1.38
CA PHE A 329 16.72 4.80 1.16
C PHE A 329 18.09 4.19 0.81
N ASP A 330 18.19 2.86 0.67
CA ASP A 330 19.35 2.18 0.07
C ASP A 330 19.19 2.08 -1.45
N GLY A 331 19.15 3.23 -2.12
CA GLY A 331 18.94 3.33 -3.57
C GLY A 331 17.50 3.12 -4.07
N THR A 332 16.55 2.94 -3.14
CA THR A 332 15.11 2.75 -3.40
C THR A 332 14.28 3.34 -2.25
N SER A 333 13.09 3.91 -2.50
CA SER A 333 12.19 4.41 -1.45
C SER A 333 11.39 3.30 -0.75
N ALA A 334 11.35 2.11 -1.33
CA ALA A 334 10.67 0.93 -0.81
C ALA A 334 11.65 -0.06 -0.14
N LEU A 335 11.13 -0.88 0.77
CA LEU A 335 11.84 -2.06 1.28
C LEU A 335 11.60 -3.22 0.33
N HIS A 336 12.66 -3.90 -0.11
CA HIS A 336 12.57 -5.09 -0.97
C HIS A 336 12.93 -6.34 -0.19
N ALA A 337 12.13 -7.38 -0.37
CA ALA A 337 12.35 -8.69 0.22
C ALA A 337 12.10 -9.80 -0.78
N LYS A 338 12.70 -10.96 -0.51
CA LYS A 338 12.58 -12.16 -1.33
C LYS A 338 12.15 -13.37 -0.50
N ILE A 339 11.30 -14.19 -1.09
CA ILE A 339 10.90 -15.50 -0.56
C ILE A 339 11.83 -16.59 -1.12
N ASP A 340 12.54 -17.28 -0.24
CA ASP A 340 13.45 -18.39 -0.55
C ASP A 340 12.81 -19.74 -0.19
N ARG A 341 12.39 -20.51 -1.20
CA ARG A 341 11.70 -21.79 -1.01
C ARG A 341 12.57 -22.90 -0.46
N ASP A 342 13.90 -22.78 -0.59
CA ASP A 342 14.83 -23.81 -0.11
C ASP A 342 15.02 -23.71 1.42
N GLN A 343 14.54 -22.60 2.01
CA GLN A 343 14.59 -22.33 3.43
C GLN A 343 13.20 -22.53 4.07
N ASN A 344 13.15 -23.22 5.20
CA ASN A 344 11.91 -23.40 5.97
C ASN A 344 12.14 -23.43 7.49
N ALA A 345 13.19 -22.76 7.99
CA ALA A 345 13.40 -22.69 9.43
C ALA A 345 12.45 -21.65 10.02
N TRP A 346 11.73 -22.04 11.07
CA TRP A 346 10.85 -21.18 11.84
C TRP A 346 11.14 -21.35 13.33
N ASN A 347 11.15 -20.25 14.08
CA ASN A 347 11.27 -20.29 15.54
C ASN A 347 9.94 -20.02 16.26
N ASN A 348 8.84 -19.86 15.52
CA ASN A 348 7.50 -19.64 16.04
C ASN A 348 6.49 -20.52 15.29
N SER A 349 5.87 -21.47 16.01
CA SER A 349 4.98 -22.48 15.40
C SER A 349 3.67 -21.91 14.87
N LEU A 350 3.12 -20.88 15.51
CA LEU A 350 1.93 -20.18 15.02
C LEU A 350 2.22 -19.52 13.68
N LEU A 351 3.31 -18.76 13.57
CA LEU A 351 3.66 -18.09 12.32
C LEU A 351 3.97 -19.11 11.21
N GLN A 352 4.66 -20.21 11.53
CA GLN A 352 4.89 -21.30 10.59
C GLN A 352 3.57 -21.89 10.08
N GLU A 353 2.64 -22.25 10.97
CA GLU A 353 1.36 -22.83 10.59
C GLU A 353 0.54 -21.86 9.74
N LEU A 354 0.52 -20.57 10.09
CA LEU A 354 -0.15 -19.54 9.28
C LEU A 354 0.48 -19.41 7.89
N TYR A 355 1.82 -19.41 7.77
CA TYR A 355 2.49 -19.32 6.48
C TYR A 355 2.21 -20.55 5.60
N GLU A 356 2.24 -21.74 6.20
CA GLU A 356 2.01 -23.02 5.53
C GLU A 356 0.51 -23.31 5.32
N SER A 357 -0.39 -22.49 5.88
CA SER A 357 -1.83 -22.59 5.70
C SER A 357 -2.18 -22.33 4.25
N ARG A 358 -2.26 -23.43 3.51
CA ARG A 358 -2.61 -23.46 2.10
C ARG A 358 -3.92 -24.22 1.97
N ALA A 359 -4.79 -23.68 1.14
CA ALA A 359 -5.80 -24.51 0.52
C ALA A 359 -5.11 -25.76 -0.02
N LYS A 360 -5.67 -26.96 0.22
CA LYS A 360 -5.25 -28.15 -0.51
C LYS A 360 -5.66 -27.96 -1.97
N VAL A 361 -4.94 -27.10 -2.70
CA VAL A 361 -5.04 -26.95 -4.14
C VAL A 361 -4.63 -28.31 -4.67
N THR A 362 -5.63 -29.11 -5.05
CA THR A 362 -5.42 -30.28 -5.90
C THR A 362 -4.92 -29.69 -7.21
N THR A 363 -3.61 -29.63 -7.36
CA THR A 363 -2.97 -29.11 -8.55
C THR A 363 -3.49 -29.96 -9.70
N LYS A 364 -4.25 -29.36 -10.64
CA LYS A 364 -4.40 -29.98 -11.96
C LYS A 364 -2.99 -30.03 -12.54
N GLN A 365 -2.41 -31.22 -12.57
CA GLN A 365 -1.24 -31.49 -13.39
C GLN A 365 -1.58 -31.05 -14.82
N ARG A 366 -0.76 -30.14 -15.38
CA ARG A 366 -0.75 -29.88 -16.82
C ARG A 366 -0.16 -31.07 -17.55
#